data_AF-A0A5B7UI43-F1
#
_entry.id   AF-A0A5B7UI43-F1
#
_cell.length_a   1.000
_cell.length_b   1.000
_cell.length_c   1.000
_cell.angle_alpha   90.00
_cell.angle_beta   90.00
_cell.angle_gamma   90.00
#
_symmetry.space_group_name_H-M   'P 1'
#
loop_
_entity.id
_entity.type
_entity.pdbx_description
1 polymer ?
#
loop_
_entity_poly.entity_id
_entity_poly.type
_entity_poly.pdbx_seq_one_letter_code
_entity_poly.pdbx_strand_id
1 'polypeptide(L)'
;MTTEEQQFLQFWENIKKKGRLKYALKNGLVWGVFSAFFLFLFQYFVLKAEDKDQLWMSAFINTIALLITGIALYYFWIWTLNEKKYLRIKFNQPN
;
A
#
# COMPACT_ATOMS: atom_id res chain seq x y z
N MET A 1 23.37 -16.69 -0.04
CA MET A 1 22.23 -15.87 0.39
C MET A 1 22.76 -14.67 1.13
N THR A 2 22.33 -13.46 0.78
CA THR A 2 22.76 -12.23 1.46
C THR A 2 22.00 -12.03 2.78
N THR A 3 22.56 -11.23 3.70
CA THR A 3 21.88 -10.86 4.95
C THR A 3 20.51 -10.22 4.69
N GLU A 4 20.39 -9.43 3.63
CA GLU A 4 19.15 -8.77 3.22
C GLU A 4 18.08 -9.78 2.76
N GLU A 5 18.48 -10.81 2.01
CA GLU A 5 17.58 -11.88 1.57
C GLU A 5 17.02 -12.68 2.76
N GLN A 6 17.85 -13.00 3.74
CA GLN A 6 17.42 -13.69 4.97
C GLN A 6 16.42 -12.86 5.77
N GLN A 7 16.70 -11.57 5.95
CA GLN A 7 15.80 -10.64 6.63
C GLN A 7 14.47 -10.52 5.90
N PHE A 8 14.49 -10.41 4.57
CA PHE A 8 13.28 -10.37 3.76
C PHE A 8 12.45 -11.65 3.89
N LEU A 9 13.08 -12.84 3.84
CA LEU A 9 12.37 -14.11 4.01
C LEU A 9 11.66 -14.19 5.36
N GLN A 10 12.38 -13.89 6.45
CA GLN A 10 11.80 -13.90 7.81
C GLN A 10 10.65 -12.90 7.94
N PHE A 11 10.84 -11.69 7.42
CA PHE A 11 9.82 -10.65 7.40
C PHE A 11 8.57 -11.12 6.63
N TRP A 12 8.76 -11.63 5.42
CA TRP A 12 7.65 -12.04 4.56
C TRP A 12 6.92 -13.26 5.10
N GLU A 13 7.60 -14.23 5.71
CA GLU A 13 6.95 -15.35 6.38
C GLU A 13 6.07 -14.90 7.55
N ASN A 14 6.54 -13.94 8.34
CA ASN A 14 5.75 -13.35 9.42
C ASN A 14 4.52 -12.59 8.87
N ILE A 15 4.66 -11.91 7.73
CA ILE A 15 3.54 -11.27 7.03
C ILE A 15 2.54 -12.31 6.52
N LYS A 16 3.01 -13.40 5.90
CA LYS A 16 2.17 -14.50 5.40
C LYS A 16 1.35 -15.17 6.49
N LYS A 17 1.94 -15.41 7.67
CA LYS A 17 1.23 -15.94 8.84
C LYS A 17 0.05 -15.06 9.28
N LYS A 18 0.16 -13.73 9.12
CA LYS A 18 -0.92 -12.79 9.45
C LYS A 18 -2.01 -12.74 8.38
N GLY A 19 -1.72 -13.19 7.17
CA GLY A 19 -2.64 -13.28 6.06
C GLY A 19 -2.70 -12.03 5.18
N ARG A 20 -3.07 -12.26 3.93
CA ARG A 20 -3.11 -11.27 2.85
C ARG A 20 -4.04 -10.09 3.14
N LEU A 21 -5.22 -10.37 3.68
CA LEU A 21 -6.21 -9.32 3.99
C LEU A 21 -5.70 -8.36 5.07
N LYS A 22 -5.14 -8.87 6.18
CA LYS A 22 -4.58 -8.01 7.24
C LYS A 22 -3.40 -7.18 6.73
N TYR A 23 -2.55 -7.76 5.88
CA TYR A 23 -1.47 -7.03 5.20
C TYR A 23 -2.01 -5.90 4.33
N ALA A 24 -3.00 -6.19 3.49
CA ALA A 24 -3.60 -5.22 2.58
C ALA A 24 -4.34 -4.10 3.32
N LEU A 25 -5.08 -4.43 4.38
CA LEU A 25 -5.72 -3.44 5.23
C LEU A 25 -4.67 -2.55 5.89
N LYS A 26 -3.67 -3.10 6.57
CA LYS A 26 -2.68 -2.27 7.27
C LYS A 26 -1.91 -1.37 6.31
N ASN A 27 -1.30 -1.93 5.28
CA ASN A 27 -0.39 -1.15 4.43
C ASN A 27 -1.15 -0.36 3.35
N GLY A 28 -2.24 -0.90 2.84
CA GLY A 28 -3.12 -0.21 1.88
C GLY A 28 -3.84 0.97 2.52
N LEU A 29 -4.31 0.86 3.76
CA LEU A 29 -4.89 2.02 4.48
C LEU A 29 -3.84 3.09 4.74
N VAL A 30 -2.64 2.72 5.22
CA VAL A 30 -1.55 3.68 5.45
C VAL A 30 -1.20 4.42 4.14
N TRP A 31 -1.08 3.68 3.03
CA TRP A 31 -0.83 4.29 1.73
C TRP A 31 -1.98 5.18 1.26
N GLY A 32 -3.23 4.77 1.47
CA GLY A 32 -4.40 5.55 1.08
C GLY A 32 -4.53 6.84 1.89
N VAL A 33 -4.32 6.80 3.21
CA VAL A 33 -4.29 8.00 4.07
C VAL A 33 -3.17 8.95 3.64
N PHE A 34 -1.97 8.42 3.40
CA PHE A 34 -0.85 9.23 2.95
C PHE A 34 -1.16 9.89 1.60
N SER A 35 -1.65 9.13 0.63
CA SER A 35 -2.00 9.66 -0.70
C SER A 35 -3.13 10.70 -0.64
N ALA A 36 -4.14 10.47 0.20
CA ALA A 36 -5.24 11.41 0.40
C ALA A 36 -4.76 12.73 1.00
N PHE A 37 -3.82 12.67 1.95
CA PHE A 37 -3.18 13.86 2.52
C PHE A 37 -2.44 14.67 1.46
N PHE A 38 -1.63 14.04 0.60
CA PHE A 38 -0.96 14.75 -0.50
C PHE A 38 -1.93 15.32 -1.53
N LEU A 39 -3.00 14.58 -1.86
CA LEU A 39 -4.01 15.07 -2.78
C LEU A 39 -4.72 16.30 -2.23
N PHE A 40 -5.05 16.31 -0.93
CA PHE A 40 -5.65 17.45 -0.28
C PHE A 40 -4.72 18.67 -0.30
N LEU A 41 -3.44 18.49 0.05
CA LEU A 41 -2.44 19.56 -0.04
C LEU A 41 -2.33 20.10 -1.47
N PHE A 42 -2.31 19.21 -2.47
CA PHE A 42 -2.26 19.59 -3.87
C PHE A 42 -3.50 20.40 -4.29
N GLN A 43 -4.70 19.96 -3.93
CA GLN A 43 -5.94 20.68 -4.22
C GLN A 43 -5.98 22.05 -3.55
N TYR A 44 -5.53 22.13 -2.31
CA TYR A 44 -5.54 23.37 -1.53
C TYR A 44 -4.51 24.39 -2.03
N PHE A 45 -3.25 23.97 -2.22
CA PHE A 45 -2.15 24.88 -2.53
C PHE A 45 -1.96 25.13 -4.02
N VAL A 46 -2.20 24.13 -4.88
CA VAL A 46 -1.92 24.23 -6.32
C VAL A 46 -3.17 24.61 -7.09
N LEU A 47 -4.28 23.92 -6.84
CA LEU A 47 -5.52 24.14 -7.60
C LEU A 47 -6.36 25.32 -7.08
N LYS A 48 -6.01 25.89 -5.91
CA LYS A 48 -6.68 27.04 -5.27
C LYS A 48 -8.20 26.96 -5.36
N ALA A 49 -8.78 25.80 -5.06
CA ALA A 49 -10.22 25.62 -5.21
C ALA A 49 -10.98 26.63 -4.34
N GLU A 50 -11.79 27.46 -4.99
CA GLU A 50 -12.42 28.65 -4.39
C GLU A 50 -13.68 28.30 -3.59
N ASP A 51 -14.33 27.17 -3.90
CA ASP A 51 -15.53 26.70 -3.21
C ASP A 51 -15.19 25.66 -2.14
N LYS A 52 -15.26 26.09 -0.87
CA LYS A 52 -14.88 25.29 0.31
C LYS A 52 -15.79 24.09 0.51
N ASP A 53 -17.07 24.17 0.16
CA ASP A 53 -18.01 23.08 0.42
C ASP A 53 -17.82 21.94 -0.61
N GLN A 54 -17.56 22.30 -1.86
CA GLN A 54 -17.20 21.34 -2.90
C GLN A 54 -15.84 20.70 -2.64
N LEU A 55 -14.89 21.45 -2.07
CA LEU A 55 -13.59 20.95 -1.65
C LEU A 55 -13.69 19.83 -0.63
N TRP A 56 -14.46 20.01 0.44
CA TRP A 56 -14.61 18.99 1.48
C TRP A 56 -15.29 17.73 0.97
N MET A 57 -16.34 17.87 0.14
CA MET A 57 -17.02 16.74 -0.47
C MET A 57 -16.09 15.96 -1.41
N SER A 58 -15.36 16.66 -2.27
CA SER A 58 -14.38 16.05 -3.17
C SER A 58 -13.25 15.37 -2.40
N ALA A 59 -12.72 16.02 -1.35
CA ALA A 59 -11.69 15.45 -0.49
C ALA A 59 -12.17 14.16 0.20
N PHE A 60 -13.41 14.12 0.69
CA PHE A 60 -14.00 12.94 1.30
C PHE A 60 -14.14 11.78 0.30
N ILE A 61 -14.71 12.04 -0.88
CA ILE A 61 -14.88 11.03 -1.94
C ILE A 61 -13.52 10.49 -2.39
N ASN A 62 -12.56 11.38 -2.66
CA ASN A 62 -11.21 11.00 -3.08
C ASN A 62 -10.48 10.20 -1.99
N THR A 63 -10.69 10.54 -0.72
CA THR A 63 -10.10 9.79 0.40
C THR A 63 -10.63 8.35 0.42
N ILE A 64 -11.95 8.17 0.34
CA ILE A 64 -12.55 6.83 0.30
C ILE A 64 -12.03 6.04 -0.91
N ALA A 65 -12.01 6.67 -2.09
CA ALA A 65 -11.50 6.05 -3.30
C ALA A 65 -10.05 5.60 -3.14
N LEU A 66 -9.16 6.46 -2.61
CA LEU A 66 -7.76 6.16 -2.38
C LEU A 66 -7.54 5.06 -1.33
N LEU A 67 -8.37 4.99 -0.28
CA LEU A 67 -8.32 3.91 0.70
C LEU A 67 -8.69 2.56 0.06
N ILE A 68 -9.78 2.53 -0.73
CA ILE A 68 -10.20 1.31 -1.45
C ILE A 68 -9.13 0.89 -2.47
N THR A 69 -8.63 1.84 -3.26
CA THR A 69 -7.57 1.60 -4.24
C THR A 69 -6.29 1.13 -3.55
N GLY A 70 -5.92 1.72 -2.41
CA GLY A 70 -4.77 1.30 -1.62
C GLY A 70 -4.89 -0.13 -1.13
N ILE A 71 -6.04 -0.50 -0.57
CA ILE A 71 -6.31 -1.89 -0.15
C ILE A 71 -6.22 -2.83 -1.35
N ALA A 72 -6.86 -2.50 -2.48
CA ALA A 72 -6.83 -3.33 -3.68
C ALA A 72 -5.42 -3.49 -4.24
N LEU A 73 -4.65 -2.40 -4.31
CA LEU A 73 -3.26 -2.39 -4.77
C LEU A 73 -2.38 -3.30 -3.92
N TYR A 74 -2.48 -3.18 -2.60
CA TYR A 74 -1.68 -4.01 -1.69
C TYR A 74 -2.15 -5.46 -1.66
N TYR A 75 -3.45 -5.69 -1.78
CA TYR A 75 -4.02 -7.02 -1.86
C TYR A 75 -3.57 -7.72 -3.13
N PHE A 76 -3.77 -7.15 -4.30
CA PHE A 76 -3.50 -7.82 -5.58
C PHE A 76 -2.04 -7.70 -6.02
N TRP A 77 -1.56 -6.49 -6.24
CA TRP A 77 -0.29 -6.24 -6.91
C TRP A 77 0.90 -6.43 -5.99
N ILE A 78 0.96 -5.68 -4.88
CA ILE A 78 2.14 -5.69 -3.99
C ILE A 78 2.33 -7.06 -3.35
N TRP A 79 1.25 -7.72 -2.93
CA TRP A 79 1.32 -9.10 -2.46
C TRP A 79 1.94 -10.04 -3.49
N THR A 80 1.49 -9.97 -4.75
CA THR A 80 1.98 -10.86 -5.81
C THR A 80 3.45 -10.61 -6.12
N LEU A 81 3.89 -9.36 -6.14
CA LEU A 81 5.30 -9.00 -6.34
C LEU A 81 6.19 -9.55 -5.22
N ASN A 82 5.78 -9.36 -3.97
CA ASN A 82 6.53 -9.86 -2.82
C ASN A 82 6.52 -11.39 -2.75
N GLU A 83 5.40 -12.03 -3.11
CA GLU A 83 5.32 -13.49 -3.16
C GLU A 83 6.24 -14.05 -4.27
N LYS A 84 6.27 -13.44 -5.45
CA LYS A 84 7.22 -13.81 -6.51
C LYS A 84 8.67 -13.67 -6.06
N LYS A 85 9.01 -12.57 -5.35
CA LYS A 85 10.34 -12.37 -4.78
C LYS A 85 10.68 -13.43 -3.73
N TYR A 86 9.73 -13.75 -2.84
CA TYR A 86 9.87 -14.77 -1.81
C TYR A 86 10.16 -16.15 -2.41
N LEU A 87 9.35 -16.58 -3.39
CA LEU A 87 9.53 -17.88 -4.05
C LEU A 87 10.87 -17.93 -4.78
N ARG A 88 11.27 -16.86 -5.48
CA ARG A 88 12.57 -16.79 -6.15
C ARG A 88 13.73 -17.00 -5.18
N ILE A 89 13.73 -16.28 -4.05
CA ILE A 89 14.82 -16.37 -3.05
C ILE A 89 14.82 -17.75 -2.36
N LYS A 90 13.62 -18.33 -2.12
CA LYS A 90 13.49 -19.62 -1.44
C LYS A 90 13.83 -20.83 -2.32
N PHE A 91 13.47 -20.80 -3.60
CA PHE A 91 13.67 -21.94 -4.53
C PHE A 91 14.96 -21.87 -5.35
N ASN A 92 15.61 -20.70 -5.50
CA ASN A 92 16.96 -20.62 -6.07
C ASN A 92 18.05 -20.99 -5.06
N GLN A 93 17.71 -21.72 -3.99
CA GLN A 93 18.72 -22.27 -3.08
C GLN A 93 19.32 -23.51 -3.73
N PRO A 94 20.65 -23.58 -3.93
CA PRO A 94 21.31 -24.88 -4.06
C PRO A 94 21.13 -25.61 -2.73
N ASN A 95 20.68 -26.87 -2.79
CA ASN A 95 20.61 -27.79 -1.65
C ASN A 95 21.94 -27.84 -0.88
#